data_AF-A0A8T7B2J0-F1
#
_entry.id   AF-A0A8T7B2J0-F1
#
_cell.length_a   1.000
_cell.length_b   1.000
_cell.length_c   1.000
_cell.angle_alpha   90.00
_cell.angle_beta   90.00
_cell.angle_gamma   90.00
#
_symmetry.space_group_name_H-M   'P 1'
#
loop_
_entity.id
_entity.type
_entity.pdbx_description
1 polymer ?
#
loop_
_entity_poly.entity_id
_entity_poly.type
_entity_poly.pdbx_seq_one_letter_code
_entity_poly.pdbx_strand_id
1 'polypeptide(L)'
;MSSKGNQRAALNDDIYDAGSAERKATAVWKKKKKSAEPKKASTEEKTHLIKHQQTQKNRLTREREALAGQLKCSEKTIAQINSQLQGLQQKVDDIESRRESGVKALNERKKAFSEIEKKRDLQKAEVAANEKEVALISSQIKELLQQMSELESQRIFDLSTQSKRKKQFDDKQKELQKLERKEDAVKPTDVSDLIVSEHAIVRFLQRVENIDLEEIKKRILTQQVLELMGQLGLNGTFPTGAGFQVVVKNGVIVTIKD
;
A
#
# COMPACT_ATOMS: atom_id res chain seq x y z
N MET A 1 3.69 37.70 15.72
CA MET A 1 4.60 38.86 15.79
C MET A 1 3.79 40.12 15.49
N SER A 2 4.04 41.17 16.25
CA SER A 2 3.59 42.57 16.09
C SER A 2 2.10 42.93 16.25
N SER A 3 1.85 43.47 17.44
CA SER A 3 1.32 44.82 17.66
C SER A 3 -0.10 45.12 17.17
N LYS A 4 -1.06 45.05 18.09
CA LYS A 4 -2.17 46.02 18.10
C LYS A 4 -2.08 46.83 19.38
N GLY A 5 -1.62 48.06 19.18
CA GLY A 5 -1.48 49.08 20.20
C GLY A 5 -2.80 49.34 20.90
N ASN A 6 -2.72 49.31 22.22
CA ASN A 6 -3.73 49.75 23.15
C ASN A 6 -3.72 51.28 23.15
N GLN A 7 -4.63 51.91 22.39
CA GLN A 7 -4.89 53.35 22.44
C GLN A 7 -6.29 53.57 23.03
N ARG A 8 -6.39 53.50 24.36
CA ARG A 8 -7.46 54.14 25.14
C ARG A 8 -6.78 54.89 26.28
N ALA A 9 -6.25 56.06 25.93
CA ALA A 9 -5.74 57.03 26.89
C ALA A 9 -6.35 58.38 26.56
N ALA A 10 -6.85 59.03 27.61
CA ALA A 10 -7.13 60.46 27.73
C ALA A 10 -8.19 61.03 26.78
N LEU A 11 -9.42 61.15 27.28
CA LEU A 11 -10.33 62.26 26.98
C LEU A 11 -11.52 62.16 27.94
N ASN A 12 -11.29 62.59 29.18
CA ASN A 12 -12.31 62.99 30.15
C ASN A 12 -11.56 63.65 31.31
N ASP A 13 -11.21 64.91 31.13
CA ASP A 13 -10.91 65.85 32.21
C ASP A 13 -10.98 67.26 31.63
N ASP A 14 -12.18 67.66 31.21
CA ASP A 14 -12.55 69.07 31.03
C ASP A 14 -13.92 69.27 31.70
N ILE A 15 -13.97 68.97 33.00
CA ILE A 15 -15.00 69.51 33.88
C ILE A 15 -14.64 70.98 34.06
N TYR A 16 -15.30 71.83 33.27
CA TYR A 16 -15.26 73.27 33.42
C TYR A 16 -15.56 73.66 34.87
N ASP A 17 -14.55 74.26 35.50
CA ASP A 17 -14.58 74.97 36.76
C ASP A 17 -15.56 76.17 36.68
N ALA A 18 -16.84 75.91 36.92
CA ALA A 18 -17.87 76.93 37.08
C ALA A 18 -17.94 77.47 38.53
N GLY A 19 -16.93 77.22 39.37
CA GLY A 19 -16.94 77.53 40.80
C GLY A 19 -16.30 78.87 41.20
N SER A 20 -15.65 79.60 40.28
CA SER A 20 -14.77 80.72 40.63
C SER A 20 -15.36 82.13 40.38
N ALA A 21 -16.47 82.25 39.65
CA ALA A 21 -17.07 83.56 39.33
C ALA A 21 -18.06 84.10 40.38
N GLU A 22 -18.69 83.25 41.21
CA GLU A 22 -19.76 83.69 42.12
C GLU A 22 -19.27 84.25 43.48
N ARG A 23 -17.97 84.16 43.81
CA ARG A 23 -17.47 84.63 45.12
C ARG A 23 -16.96 86.08 45.14
N LYS A 24 -16.99 86.81 44.03
CA LYS A 24 -16.58 88.23 43.98
C LYS A 24 -17.73 89.25 43.87
N ALA A 25 -18.98 88.81 43.71
CA ALA A 25 -20.13 89.71 43.60
C ALA A 25 -20.80 90.05 44.95
N THR A 26 -20.56 89.29 46.03
CA THR A 26 -21.25 89.48 47.32
C THR A 26 -20.57 90.46 48.28
N ALA A 27 -19.40 91.02 47.94
CA ALA A 27 -18.66 91.95 48.81
C ALA A 27 -18.87 93.45 48.51
N VAL A 28 -19.55 93.83 47.41
CA VAL A 28 -19.70 95.25 47.01
C VAL A 28 -21.04 95.87 47.46
N TRP A 29 -22.02 95.08 47.90
CA TRP A 29 -23.36 95.61 48.20
C TRP A 29 -23.62 96.06 49.66
N LYS A 30 -22.61 96.01 50.55
CA LYS A 30 -22.77 96.41 51.96
C LYS A 30 -22.39 97.86 52.29
N LYS A 31 -22.07 98.70 51.30
CA LYS A 31 -21.56 100.06 51.54
C LYS A 31 -22.28 101.16 50.73
N LYS A 32 -23.61 101.15 50.69
CA LYS A 32 -24.42 102.31 50.24
C LYS A 32 -25.87 102.25 50.73
N LYS A 33 -26.07 102.43 52.03
CA LYS A 33 -27.37 102.80 52.62
C LYS A 33 -27.14 103.97 53.57
N LYS A 34 -26.99 105.17 53.01
CA LYS A 34 -27.13 106.44 53.72
C LYS A 34 -28.19 107.25 52.99
N SER A 35 -29.21 107.64 53.76
CA SER A 35 -30.15 108.75 53.55
C SER A 35 -30.79 108.88 52.16
N ALA A 36 -31.97 108.28 52.01
CA ALA A 36 -33.02 108.83 51.15
C ALA A 36 -34.35 108.64 51.90
N GLU A 37 -34.91 109.75 52.35
CA GLU A 37 -36.24 109.81 52.99
C GLU A 37 -37.31 109.29 52.03
N PRO A 38 -38.28 108.50 52.50
CA PRO A 38 -39.39 108.06 51.67
C PRO A 38 -40.32 109.26 51.42
N LYS A 39 -40.25 109.85 50.22
CA LYS A 39 -41.40 110.58 49.67
C LYS A 39 -42.61 109.67 49.82
N LYS A 40 -43.66 110.14 50.51
CA LYS A 40 -44.91 109.40 50.73
C LYS A 40 -45.55 109.12 49.37
N ALA A 41 -45.18 108.01 48.77
CA ALA A 41 -45.88 107.41 47.64
C ALA A 41 -47.37 107.31 48.02
N SER A 42 -48.23 107.83 47.14
CA SER A 42 -49.68 107.67 47.22
C SER A 42 -50.02 106.19 47.45
N THR A 43 -51.03 105.89 48.26
CA THR A 43 -51.54 104.52 48.48
C THR A 43 -51.83 103.77 47.19
N GLU A 44 -52.06 104.49 46.09
CA GLU A 44 -52.25 103.95 44.74
C GLU A 44 -50.96 103.36 44.14
N GLU A 45 -49.81 104.03 44.28
CA GLU A 45 -48.52 103.56 43.72
C GLU A 45 -48.08 102.23 44.33
N LYS A 46 -48.24 102.07 45.66
CA LYS A 46 -47.96 100.81 46.36
C LYS A 46 -48.87 99.69 45.87
N THR A 47 -50.14 99.99 45.61
CA THR A 47 -51.11 99.01 45.12
C THR A 47 -50.79 98.58 43.69
N HIS A 48 -50.37 99.50 42.82
CA HIS A 48 -49.88 99.19 41.47
C HIS A 48 -48.61 98.33 41.49
N LEU A 49 -47.66 98.64 42.38
CA LEU A 49 -46.45 97.85 42.53
C LEU A 49 -46.74 96.42 43.00
N ILE A 50 -47.63 96.24 43.99
CA ILE A 50 -48.04 94.92 44.48
C ILE A 50 -48.73 94.13 43.36
N LYS A 51 -49.64 94.76 42.60
CA LYS A 51 -50.29 94.12 41.44
C LYS A 51 -49.28 93.71 40.38
N HIS A 52 -48.31 94.57 40.06
CA HIS A 52 -47.25 94.26 39.10
C HIS A 52 -46.38 93.10 39.57
N GLN A 53 -45.93 93.11 40.83
CA GLN A 53 -45.16 92.02 41.44
C GLN A 53 -45.95 90.70 41.45
N GLN A 54 -47.25 90.75 41.73
CA GLN A 54 -48.11 89.57 41.70
C GLN A 54 -48.25 89.02 40.27
N THR A 55 -48.41 89.87 39.27
CA THR A 55 -48.44 89.47 37.85
C THR A 55 -47.11 88.85 37.43
N GLN A 56 -45.97 89.45 37.81
CA GLN A 56 -44.65 88.89 37.55
C GLN A 56 -44.46 87.54 38.24
N LYS A 57 -44.86 87.42 39.51
CA LYS A 57 -44.81 86.15 40.25
C LYS A 57 -45.62 85.08 39.55
N ASN A 58 -46.86 85.38 39.15
CA ASN A 58 -47.70 84.44 38.42
C ASN A 58 -47.10 84.03 37.08
N ARG A 59 -46.49 84.98 36.34
CA ARG A 59 -45.77 84.70 35.11
C ARG A 59 -44.60 83.74 35.35
N LEU A 60 -43.75 84.02 36.34
CA LEU A 60 -42.62 83.16 36.70
C LEU A 60 -43.08 81.78 37.17
N THR A 61 -44.20 81.68 37.90
CA THR A 61 -44.79 80.39 38.27
C THR A 61 -45.20 79.59 37.04
N ARG A 62 -45.89 80.22 36.07
CA ARG A 62 -46.27 79.56 34.82
C ARG A 62 -45.07 79.13 33.98
N GLU A 63 -44.06 80.00 33.87
CA GLU A 63 -42.80 79.68 33.17
C GLU A 63 -42.09 78.50 33.85
N ARG A 64 -42.03 78.49 35.19
CA ARG A 64 -41.47 77.38 35.97
C ARG A 64 -42.24 76.08 35.75
N GLU A 65 -43.57 76.11 35.77
CA GLU A 65 -44.40 74.94 35.52
C GLU A 65 -44.22 74.41 34.09
N ALA A 66 -44.12 75.29 33.10
CA ALA A 66 -43.85 74.93 31.71
C ALA A 66 -42.46 74.27 31.56
N LEU A 67 -41.42 74.87 32.15
CA LEU A 67 -40.07 74.30 32.16
C LEU A 67 -40.01 72.95 32.89
N ALA A 68 -40.72 72.81 34.01
CA ALA A 68 -40.81 71.54 34.73
C ALA A 68 -41.51 70.45 33.89
N GLY A 69 -42.54 70.82 33.14
CA GLY A 69 -43.20 69.92 32.18
C GLY A 69 -42.25 69.48 31.06
N GLN A 70 -41.50 70.41 30.48
CA GLN A 70 -40.48 70.10 29.46
C GLN A 70 -39.37 69.19 30.00
N LEU A 71 -38.86 69.47 31.20
CA LEU A 71 -37.85 68.66 31.87
C LEU A 71 -38.34 67.23 32.13
N LYS A 72 -39.60 67.08 32.59
CA LYS A 72 -40.21 65.76 32.78
C LYS A 72 -40.38 64.99 31.46
N CYS A 73 -40.68 65.69 30.36
CA CYS A 73 -40.75 65.08 29.03
C CYS A 73 -39.37 64.63 28.54
N SER A 74 -38.34 65.47 28.68
CA SER A 74 -36.98 65.12 28.27
C SER A 74 -36.41 63.97 29.10
N GLU A 75 -36.68 63.91 30.41
CA GLU A 75 -36.32 62.79 31.28
C GLU A 75 -36.89 61.46 30.79
N LYS A 76 -38.18 61.44 30.39
CA LYS A 76 -38.80 60.24 29.81
C LYS A 76 -38.15 59.82 28.50
N THR A 77 -37.84 60.78 27.63
CA THR A 77 -37.13 60.53 26.38
C THR A 77 -35.73 59.96 26.63
N ILE A 78 -34.98 60.51 27.59
CA ILE A 78 -33.65 60.01 27.98
C ILE A 78 -33.76 58.57 28.50
N ALA A 79 -34.73 58.28 29.36
CA ALA A 79 -34.96 56.93 29.87
C ALA A 79 -35.27 55.93 28.75
N GLN A 80 -36.08 56.33 27.76
CA GLN A 80 -36.39 55.50 26.59
C GLN A 80 -35.15 55.28 25.71
N ILE A 81 -34.34 56.31 25.47
CA ILE A 81 -33.09 56.17 24.71
C ILE A 81 -32.12 55.25 25.43
N ASN A 82 -32.00 55.36 26.76
CA ASN A 82 -31.11 54.51 27.54
C ASN A 82 -31.53 53.03 27.51
N SER A 83 -32.83 52.72 27.56
CA SER A 83 -33.29 51.34 27.43
C SER A 83 -33.04 50.79 26.02
N GLN A 84 -33.19 51.63 24.98
CA GLN A 84 -32.84 51.27 23.61
C GLN A 84 -31.33 51.02 23.46
N LEU A 85 -30.48 51.89 24.03
CA LEU A 85 -29.03 51.75 24.02
C LEU A 85 -28.59 50.47 24.72
N GLN A 86 -29.17 50.13 25.86
CA GLN A 86 -28.90 48.88 26.56
C GLN A 86 -29.28 47.66 25.70
N GLY A 87 -30.44 47.71 25.04
CA GLY A 87 -30.87 46.65 24.12
C GLY A 87 -29.95 46.51 22.90
N LEU A 88 -29.41 47.61 22.37
CA LEU A 88 -28.42 47.59 21.29
C LEU A 88 -27.07 47.04 21.77
N GLN A 89 -26.63 47.42 22.98
CA GLN A 89 -25.38 46.91 23.55
C GLN A 89 -25.41 45.39 23.69
N GLN A 90 -26.50 44.84 24.24
CA GLN A 90 -26.66 43.39 24.34
C GLN A 90 -26.57 42.70 22.96
N LYS A 91 -27.18 43.29 21.93
CA LYS A 91 -27.12 42.76 20.57
C LYS A 91 -25.70 42.79 20.00
N VAL A 92 -24.92 43.84 20.29
CA VAL A 92 -23.52 43.94 19.88
C VAL A 92 -22.70 42.83 20.55
N ASP A 93 -22.86 42.64 21.85
CA ASP A 93 -22.14 41.61 22.60
C ASP A 93 -22.48 40.19 22.09
N ASP A 94 -23.76 39.93 21.77
CA ASP A 94 -24.20 38.67 21.17
C ASP A 94 -23.58 38.45 19.78
N ILE A 95 -23.49 39.50 18.95
CA ILE A 95 -22.87 39.44 17.62
C ILE A 95 -21.37 39.18 17.75
N GLU A 96 -20.69 39.82 18.70
CA GLU A 96 -19.27 39.61 18.95
C GLU A 96 -18.97 38.17 19.40
N SER A 97 -19.76 37.63 20.33
CA SER A 97 -19.65 36.22 20.75
C SER A 97 -19.86 35.24 19.59
N ARG A 98 -20.87 35.47 18.74
CA ARG A 98 -21.09 34.68 17.52
C ARG A 98 -19.94 34.81 16.53
N ARG A 99 -19.38 36.01 16.36
CA ARG A 99 -18.22 36.24 15.50
C ARG A 99 -16.99 35.47 16.00
N GLU A 100 -16.71 35.52 17.29
CA GLU A 100 -15.56 34.82 17.88
C GLU A 100 -15.65 33.30 17.73
N SER A 101 -16.81 32.72 18.04
CA SER A 101 -17.06 31.30 17.82
C SER A 101 -16.97 30.90 16.34
N GLY A 102 -17.49 31.74 15.44
CA GLY A 102 -17.32 31.57 13.99
C GLY A 102 -15.86 31.59 13.54
N VAL A 103 -15.04 32.50 14.06
CA VAL A 103 -13.60 32.57 13.76
C VAL A 103 -12.86 31.32 14.26
N LYS A 104 -13.18 30.82 15.46
CA LYS A 104 -12.62 29.58 15.98
C LYS A 104 -12.94 28.40 15.07
N ALA A 105 -14.21 28.23 14.70
CA ALA A 105 -14.65 27.17 13.79
C ALA A 105 -13.99 27.27 12.40
N LEU A 106 -13.80 28.48 11.86
CA LEU A 106 -13.09 28.68 10.60
C LEU A 106 -11.61 28.26 10.69
N ASN A 107 -10.94 28.56 11.79
CA ASN A 107 -9.54 28.17 11.99
C ASN A 107 -9.40 26.65 12.12
N GLU A 108 -10.31 25.98 12.81
CA GLU A 108 -10.35 24.51 12.89
C GLU A 108 -10.59 23.89 11.52
N ARG A 109 -11.55 24.40 10.74
CA ARG A 109 -11.79 23.94 9.36
C ARG A 109 -10.58 24.13 8.46
N LYS A 110 -9.85 25.25 8.58
CA LYS A 110 -8.61 25.48 7.82
C LYS A 110 -7.53 24.45 8.16
N LYS A 111 -7.38 24.10 9.44
CA LYS A 111 -6.45 23.04 9.85
C LYS A 111 -6.85 21.68 9.26
N ALA A 112 -8.12 21.31 9.38
CA ALA A 112 -8.64 20.07 8.80
C ALA A 112 -8.45 20.01 7.29
N PHE A 113 -8.68 21.12 6.57
CA PHE A 113 -8.46 21.20 5.13
C PHE A 113 -6.97 21.00 4.77
N SER A 114 -6.04 21.61 5.52
CA SER A 114 -4.60 21.39 5.32
C SER A 114 -4.19 19.93 5.54
N GLU A 115 -4.78 19.23 6.50
CA GLU A 115 -4.55 17.80 6.71
C GLU A 115 -5.11 16.94 5.57
N ILE A 116 -6.29 17.29 5.05
CA ILE A 116 -6.89 16.62 3.89
C ILE A 116 -6.02 16.81 2.65
N GLU A 117 -5.48 18.01 2.40
CA GLU A 117 -4.57 18.26 1.29
C GLU A 117 -3.31 17.39 1.37
N LYS A 118 -2.70 17.30 2.55
CA LYS A 118 -1.54 16.41 2.78
C LYS A 118 -1.87 14.94 2.50
N LYS A 119 -3.03 14.46 2.97
CA LYS A 119 -3.48 13.08 2.72
C LYS A 119 -3.71 12.83 1.23
N ARG A 120 -4.33 13.79 0.52
CA ARG A 120 -4.54 13.72 -0.93
C ARG A 120 -3.21 13.62 -1.68
N ASP A 121 -2.21 14.40 -1.29
CA ASP A 121 -0.92 14.39 -1.96
C ASP A 121 -0.14 13.09 -1.73
N LEU A 122 -0.23 12.51 -0.52
CA LEU A 122 0.29 11.17 -0.24
C LEU A 122 -0.39 10.09 -1.09
N GLN A 123 -1.72 10.11 -1.17
CA GLN A 123 -2.48 9.17 -2.00
C GLN A 123 -2.14 9.29 -3.49
N LYS A 124 -1.95 10.51 -4.00
CA LYS A 124 -1.51 10.72 -5.38
C LYS A 124 -0.13 10.12 -5.64
N ALA A 125 0.80 10.26 -4.69
CA ALA A 125 2.12 9.67 -4.80
C ALA A 125 2.07 8.13 -4.79
N GLU A 126 1.22 7.55 -3.95
CA GLU A 126 0.96 6.09 -3.89
C GLU A 126 0.37 5.56 -5.20
N VAL A 127 -0.64 6.24 -5.75
CA VAL A 127 -1.23 5.87 -7.05
C VAL A 127 -0.17 5.91 -8.16
N ALA A 128 0.67 6.96 -8.20
CA ALA A 128 1.73 7.07 -9.19
C ALA A 128 2.82 5.98 -9.04
N ALA A 129 3.07 5.48 -7.83
CA ALA A 129 3.97 4.35 -7.61
C ALA A 129 3.33 3.05 -8.13
N ASN A 130 2.08 2.79 -7.80
CA ASN A 130 1.34 1.61 -8.27
C ASN A 130 1.21 1.58 -9.79
N GLU A 131 0.99 2.72 -10.45
CA GLU A 131 0.97 2.81 -11.91
C GLU A 131 2.29 2.37 -12.55
N LYS A 132 3.44 2.70 -11.93
CA LYS A 132 4.76 2.25 -12.40
C LYS A 132 4.94 0.74 -12.22
N GLU A 133 4.49 0.19 -11.10
CA GLU A 133 4.54 -1.25 -10.85
C GLU A 133 3.67 -2.03 -11.84
N VAL A 134 2.45 -1.56 -12.10
CA VAL A 134 1.56 -2.17 -13.11
C VAL A 134 2.18 -2.09 -14.50
N ALA A 135 2.82 -0.99 -14.86
CA ALA A 135 3.52 -0.86 -16.13
C ALA A 135 4.68 -1.88 -16.27
N LEU A 136 5.45 -2.11 -15.20
CA LEU A 136 6.53 -3.09 -15.17
C LEU A 136 6.01 -4.52 -15.27
N ILE A 137 4.96 -4.86 -14.51
CA ILE A 137 4.33 -6.20 -14.57
C ILE A 137 3.76 -6.44 -15.98
N SER A 138 3.14 -5.42 -16.58
CA SER A 138 2.62 -5.50 -17.95
C SER A 138 3.72 -5.77 -18.98
N SER A 139 4.91 -5.16 -18.85
CA SER A 139 6.02 -5.45 -19.76
C SER A 139 6.57 -6.86 -19.59
N GLN A 140 6.70 -7.34 -18.34
CA GLN A 140 7.13 -8.72 -18.05
C GLN A 140 6.16 -9.76 -18.63
N ILE A 141 4.84 -9.54 -18.49
CA ILE A 141 3.83 -10.43 -19.07
C ILE A 141 3.99 -10.50 -20.60
N LYS A 142 4.21 -9.37 -21.27
CA LYS A 142 4.42 -9.34 -22.73
C LYS A 142 5.66 -10.13 -23.15
N GLU A 143 6.76 -9.99 -22.41
CA GLU A 143 8.00 -10.72 -22.68
C GLU A 143 7.79 -12.24 -22.52
N LEU A 144 7.15 -12.67 -21.43
CA LEU A 144 6.84 -14.09 -21.20
C LEU A 144 5.93 -14.67 -22.29
N LEU A 145 4.92 -13.92 -22.74
CA LEU A 145 4.05 -14.35 -23.82
C LEU A 145 4.82 -14.51 -25.15
N GLN A 146 5.76 -13.62 -25.42
CA GLN A 146 6.62 -13.74 -26.59
C GLN A 146 7.51 -14.99 -26.51
N GLN A 147 8.16 -15.22 -25.36
CA GLN A 147 8.98 -16.43 -25.13
C GLN A 147 8.16 -17.71 -25.29
N MET A 148 6.93 -17.74 -24.76
CA MET A 148 6.03 -18.88 -24.95
C MET A 148 5.73 -19.15 -26.44
N SER A 149 5.44 -18.10 -27.21
CA SER A 149 5.17 -18.24 -28.64
C SER A 149 6.38 -18.76 -29.44
N GLU A 150 7.59 -18.32 -29.08
CA GLU A 150 8.84 -18.80 -29.68
C GLU A 150 9.07 -20.29 -29.36
N LEU A 151 8.91 -20.69 -28.09
CA LEU A 151 9.04 -22.08 -27.66
C LEU A 151 8.00 -23.00 -28.30
N GLU A 152 6.75 -22.54 -28.45
CA GLU A 152 5.70 -23.29 -29.14
C GLU A 152 6.04 -23.52 -30.62
N SER A 153 6.53 -22.49 -31.30
CA SER A 153 6.97 -22.58 -32.69
C SER A 153 8.14 -23.57 -32.84
N GLN A 154 9.11 -23.51 -31.93
CA GLN A 154 10.23 -24.45 -31.90
C GLN A 154 9.77 -25.88 -31.66
N ARG A 155 8.87 -26.10 -30.70
CA ARG A 155 8.29 -27.42 -30.42
C ARG A 155 7.57 -28.00 -31.64
N ILE A 156 6.81 -27.19 -32.37
CA ILE A 156 6.12 -27.62 -33.61
C ILE A 156 7.15 -28.06 -34.66
N PHE A 157 8.22 -27.27 -34.84
CA PHE A 157 9.29 -27.60 -35.77
C PHE A 157 9.99 -28.92 -35.42
N ASP A 158 10.33 -29.12 -34.14
CA ASP A 158 10.99 -30.33 -33.67
C ASP A 158 10.11 -31.57 -33.84
N LEU A 159 8.81 -31.48 -33.53
CA LEU A 159 7.85 -32.56 -33.77
C LEU A 159 7.76 -32.94 -35.26
N SER A 160 7.75 -31.94 -36.14
CA SER A 160 7.75 -32.17 -37.59
C SER A 160 9.03 -32.90 -38.06
N THR A 161 10.16 -32.58 -37.44
CA THR A 161 11.46 -33.17 -37.74
C THR A 161 11.56 -34.60 -37.21
N GLN A 162 11.09 -34.84 -35.99
CA GLN A 162 11.00 -36.17 -35.39
C GLN A 162 10.12 -37.10 -36.22
N SER A 163 8.97 -36.61 -36.71
CA SER A 163 8.08 -37.38 -37.60
C SER A 163 8.78 -37.83 -38.88
N LYS A 164 9.54 -36.92 -39.54
CA LYS A 164 10.35 -37.25 -40.72
C LYS A 164 11.42 -38.30 -40.42
N ARG A 165 12.15 -38.15 -39.30
CA ARG A 165 13.19 -39.11 -38.89
C ARG A 165 12.60 -40.49 -38.57
N LYS A 166 11.44 -40.53 -37.91
CA LYS A 166 10.74 -41.78 -37.61
C LYS A 166 10.37 -42.53 -38.90
N LYS A 167 9.84 -41.83 -39.90
CA LYS A 167 9.55 -42.43 -41.21
C LYS A 167 10.80 -43.01 -41.87
N GLN A 168 11.92 -42.25 -41.87
CA GLN A 168 13.19 -42.74 -42.41
C GLN A 168 13.72 -43.97 -41.67
N PHE A 169 13.56 -44.00 -40.34
CA PHE A 169 13.93 -45.16 -39.53
C PHE A 169 13.09 -46.38 -39.91
N ASP A 170 11.76 -46.23 -40.00
CA ASP A 170 10.86 -47.31 -40.41
C ASP A 170 11.19 -47.83 -41.81
N ASP A 171 11.54 -46.95 -42.74
CA ASP A 171 11.94 -47.31 -44.11
C ASP A 171 13.26 -48.12 -44.11
N LYS A 172 14.26 -47.67 -43.33
CA LYS A 172 15.53 -48.40 -43.16
C LYS A 172 15.35 -49.75 -42.46
N GLN A 173 14.46 -49.82 -41.47
CA GLN A 173 14.16 -51.06 -40.77
C GLN A 173 13.55 -52.11 -41.72
N LYS A 174 12.66 -51.68 -42.62
CA LYS A 174 12.12 -52.55 -43.68
C LYS A 174 13.20 -53.01 -44.66
N GLU A 175 14.15 -52.14 -45.00
CA GLU A 175 15.27 -52.50 -45.87
C GLU A 175 16.19 -53.54 -45.22
N LEU A 176 16.54 -53.36 -43.95
CA LEU A 176 17.30 -54.34 -43.16
C LEU A 176 16.60 -55.70 -43.14
N GLN A 177 15.29 -55.74 -42.85
CA GLN A 177 14.52 -57.00 -42.88
C GLN A 177 14.55 -57.68 -44.25
N LYS A 178 14.58 -56.91 -45.35
CA LYS A 178 14.71 -57.49 -46.71
C LYS A 178 16.10 -58.06 -46.94
N LEU A 179 17.15 -57.41 -46.43
CA LEU A 179 18.53 -57.89 -46.53
C LEU A 179 18.74 -59.15 -45.68
N GLU A 180 18.24 -59.20 -44.44
CA GLU A 180 18.29 -60.39 -43.58
C GLU A 180 17.65 -61.61 -44.26
N ARG A 181 16.47 -61.42 -44.87
CA ARG A 181 15.81 -62.49 -45.66
C ARG A 181 16.63 -62.97 -46.85
N LYS A 182 17.39 -62.07 -47.50
CA LYS A 182 18.27 -62.43 -48.61
C LYS A 182 19.49 -63.20 -48.12
N GLU A 183 20.06 -62.82 -46.98
CA GLU A 183 21.16 -63.52 -46.35
C GLU A 183 20.75 -64.96 -45.97
N ASP A 184 19.56 -65.13 -45.39
CA ASP A 184 18.98 -66.45 -45.11
C ASP A 184 18.76 -67.31 -46.36
N ALA A 185 18.53 -66.69 -47.52
CA ALA A 185 18.36 -67.37 -48.80
C ALA A 185 19.70 -67.76 -49.47
N VAL A 186 20.82 -67.20 -49.01
CA VAL A 186 22.19 -67.49 -49.49
C VAL A 186 22.87 -68.57 -48.62
N LYS A 187 22.09 -69.40 -47.92
CA LYS A 187 22.62 -70.60 -47.26
C LYS A 187 23.24 -71.53 -48.32
N PRO A 188 24.40 -72.15 -48.03
CA PRO A 188 25.13 -72.94 -49.01
C PRO A 188 24.24 -74.06 -49.55
N THR A 189 23.92 -73.98 -50.83
CA THR A 189 23.13 -74.96 -51.60
C THR A 189 23.97 -76.15 -52.08
N ASP A 190 25.29 -76.10 -51.92
CA ASP A 190 26.18 -77.16 -52.37
C ASP A 190 26.45 -78.17 -51.26
N VAL A 191 26.26 -79.45 -51.58
CA VAL A 191 26.47 -80.62 -50.69
C VAL A 191 27.92 -80.71 -50.19
N SER A 192 28.85 -80.02 -50.84
CA SER A 192 30.26 -79.95 -50.44
C SER A 192 30.52 -79.19 -49.14
N ASP A 193 29.54 -78.41 -48.65
CA ASP A 193 29.65 -77.62 -47.40
C ASP A 193 28.80 -78.18 -46.26
N LEU A 194 28.44 -79.48 -46.31
CA LEU A 194 27.72 -80.15 -45.23
C LEU A 194 28.60 -80.27 -43.98
N ILE A 195 28.47 -79.30 -43.08
CA ILE A 195 29.11 -79.33 -41.77
C ILE A 195 28.33 -80.29 -40.87
N VAL A 196 28.96 -81.42 -40.52
CA VAL A 196 28.41 -82.36 -39.53
C VAL A 196 28.62 -81.77 -38.13
N SER A 197 27.53 -81.49 -37.42
CA SER A 197 27.62 -81.00 -36.03
C SER A 197 28.35 -82.01 -35.13
N GLU A 198 29.12 -81.53 -34.16
CA GLU A 198 29.79 -82.39 -33.16
C GLU A 198 28.81 -83.34 -32.47
N HIS A 199 27.59 -82.89 -32.18
CA HIS A 199 26.55 -83.73 -31.60
C HIS A 199 26.17 -84.91 -32.50
N ALA A 200 26.09 -84.70 -33.82
CA ALA A 200 25.81 -85.77 -34.77
C ALA A 200 26.94 -86.79 -34.82
N ILE A 201 28.20 -86.34 -34.75
CA ILE A 201 29.38 -87.23 -34.66
C ILE A 201 29.30 -88.08 -33.39
N VAL A 202 29.05 -87.47 -32.23
CA VAL A 202 28.92 -88.18 -30.94
C VAL A 202 27.81 -89.23 -30.97
N ARG A 203 26.65 -88.91 -31.57
CA ARG A 203 25.54 -89.85 -31.71
C ARG A 203 25.85 -90.99 -32.67
N PHE A 204 26.55 -90.73 -33.76
CA PHE A 204 26.99 -91.76 -34.70
C PHE A 204 27.93 -92.75 -34.01
N LEU A 205 28.93 -92.26 -33.29
CA LEU A 205 29.86 -93.09 -32.50
C LEU A 205 29.11 -93.95 -31.47
N GLN A 206 28.11 -93.41 -30.79
CA GLN A 206 27.35 -94.16 -29.79
C GLN A 206 26.42 -95.23 -30.40
N ARG A 207 25.68 -94.88 -31.47
CA ARG A 207 24.60 -95.73 -32.00
C ARG A 207 25.06 -96.70 -33.08
N VAL A 208 26.00 -96.28 -33.91
CA VAL A 208 26.45 -97.04 -35.09
C VAL A 208 27.73 -97.80 -34.74
N GLU A 209 28.71 -97.11 -34.18
CA GLU A 209 29.99 -97.73 -33.75
C GLU A 209 29.88 -98.41 -32.37
N ASN A 210 28.72 -98.31 -31.71
CA ASN A 210 28.40 -98.95 -30.44
C ASN A 210 29.39 -98.58 -29.30
N ILE A 211 29.95 -97.36 -29.38
CA ILE A 211 30.89 -96.84 -28.38
C ILE A 211 30.11 -96.40 -27.14
N ASP A 212 30.43 -96.97 -25.97
CA ASP A 212 29.85 -96.54 -24.71
C ASP A 212 30.48 -95.22 -24.23
N LEU A 213 29.75 -94.12 -24.44
CA LEU A 213 30.16 -92.79 -24.02
C LEU A 213 30.29 -92.66 -22.49
N GLU A 214 29.54 -93.44 -21.71
CA GLU A 214 29.68 -93.43 -20.25
C GLU A 214 30.99 -94.08 -19.81
N GLU A 215 31.47 -95.08 -20.55
CA GLU A 215 32.80 -95.65 -20.32
C GLU A 215 33.90 -94.64 -20.64
N ILE A 216 33.81 -93.94 -21.78
CA ILE A 216 34.76 -92.88 -22.14
C ILE A 216 34.77 -91.79 -21.08
N LYS A 217 33.60 -91.36 -20.62
CA LYS A 217 33.48 -90.36 -19.54
C LYS A 217 34.18 -90.81 -18.27
N LYS A 218 34.02 -92.06 -17.85
CA LYS A 218 34.73 -92.64 -16.69
C LYS A 218 36.26 -92.70 -16.90
N ARG A 219 36.71 -92.97 -18.12
CA ARG A 219 38.15 -92.96 -18.47
C ARG A 219 38.75 -91.56 -18.44
N ILE A 220 37.99 -90.54 -18.82
CA ILE A 220 38.43 -89.14 -18.78
C ILE A 220 38.38 -88.61 -17.34
N LEU A 221 37.32 -88.90 -16.59
CA LEU A 221 37.12 -88.48 -15.19
C LEU A 221 37.63 -89.55 -14.22
N THR A 222 38.95 -89.76 -14.18
CA THR A 222 39.54 -90.64 -13.19
C THR A 222 39.41 -90.05 -11.78
N GLN A 223 39.38 -90.91 -10.75
CA GLN A 223 39.29 -90.49 -9.35
C GLN A 223 40.40 -89.49 -8.99
N GLN A 224 41.59 -89.68 -9.55
CA GLN A 224 42.73 -88.78 -9.40
C GLN A 224 42.44 -87.37 -9.93
N VAL A 225 41.81 -87.24 -11.11
CA VAL A 225 41.45 -85.94 -11.66
C VAL A 225 40.41 -85.24 -10.78
N LEU A 226 39.42 -85.98 -10.28
CA LEU A 226 38.39 -85.42 -9.39
C LEU A 226 39.00 -84.89 -8.08
N GLU A 227 39.96 -85.61 -7.50
CA GLU A 227 40.69 -85.18 -6.30
C GLU A 227 41.53 -83.92 -6.56
N LEU A 228 42.26 -83.90 -7.68
CA LEU A 228 43.07 -82.73 -8.07
C LEU A 228 42.20 -81.51 -8.37
N MET A 229 41.05 -81.68 -9.04
CA MET A 229 40.07 -80.60 -9.25
C MET A 229 39.49 -80.08 -7.93
N GLY A 230 39.28 -80.96 -6.95
CA GLY A 230 38.85 -80.58 -5.60
C GLY A 230 39.88 -79.75 -4.85
N GLN A 231 41.18 -79.99 -5.09
CA GLN A 231 42.28 -79.29 -4.43
C GLN A 231 42.71 -78.00 -5.13
N LEU A 232 42.79 -78.01 -6.46
CA LEU A 232 43.35 -76.92 -7.26
C LEU A 232 42.26 -76.03 -7.90
N GLY A 233 40.99 -76.44 -7.83
CA GLY A 233 39.84 -75.71 -8.35
C GLY A 233 39.36 -76.20 -9.72
N LEU A 234 38.25 -75.63 -10.19
CA LEU A 234 37.51 -76.07 -11.40
C LEU A 234 38.11 -75.57 -12.73
N ASN A 235 39.34 -75.05 -12.71
CA ASN A 235 40.05 -74.49 -13.85
C ASN A 235 41.50 -74.95 -13.82
N GLY A 236 41.99 -75.56 -14.90
CA GLY A 236 43.37 -76.02 -14.97
C GLY A 236 43.57 -77.17 -15.95
N THR A 237 44.80 -77.67 -15.99
CA THR A 237 45.17 -78.86 -16.75
C THR A 237 45.53 -79.96 -15.77
N PHE A 238 44.87 -81.12 -15.87
CA PHE A 238 45.00 -82.21 -14.90
C PHE A 238 45.48 -83.50 -15.59
N PRO A 239 46.53 -84.16 -15.08
CA PRO A 239 46.98 -85.44 -15.63
C PRO A 239 46.03 -86.59 -15.20
N THR A 240 45.68 -87.48 -16.13
CA THR A 240 44.77 -88.62 -15.85
C THR A 240 45.49 -89.91 -15.43
N GLY A 241 46.82 -89.95 -15.54
CA GLY A 241 47.64 -91.14 -15.28
C GLY A 241 47.65 -92.17 -16.42
N ALA A 242 46.78 -92.02 -17.42
CA ALA A 242 46.66 -92.89 -18.60
C ALA A 242 47.44 -92.37 -19.82
N GLY A 243 48.39 -91.45 -19.62
CA GLY A 243 49.23 -90.90 -20.69
C GLY A 243 48.62 -89.70 -21.44
N PHE A 244 47.59 -89.06 -20.91
CA PHE A 244 47.02 -87.82 -21.44
C PHE A 244 46.65 -86.83 -20.31
N GLN A 245 46.35 -85.58 -20.67
CA GLN A 245 45.97 -84.51 -19.77
C GLN A 245 44.62 -83.90 -20.17
N VAL A 246 43.83 -83.50 -19.18
CA VAL A 246 42.49 -82.93 -19.39
C VAL A 246 42.49 -81.44 -19.05
N VAL A 247 42.03 -80.60 -19.97
CA VAL A 247 41.91 -79.15 -19.77
C VAL A 247 40.48 -78.82 -19.37
N VAL A 248 40.31 -78.27 -18.16
CA VAL A 248 39.01 -77.90 -17.60
C VAL A 248 38.89 -76.38 -17.54
N LYS A 249 37.77 -75.85 -18.02
CA LYS A 249 37.39 -74.44 -17.89
C LYS A 249 35.95 -74.34 -17.40
N ASN A 250 35.73 -73.57 -16.34
CA ASN A 250 34.45 -73.36 -15.66
C ASN A 250 33.74 -74.68 -15.30
N GLY A 251 34.50 -75.69 -14.86
CA GLY A 251 33.96 -77.01 -14.52
C GLY A 251 33.58 -77.87 -15.72
N VAL A 252 33.89 -77.45 -16.95
CA VAL A 252 33.66 -78.22 -18.18
C VAL A 252 35.00 -78.65 -18.77
N ILE A 253 35.11 -79.93 -19.12
CA ILE A 253 36.26 -80.45 -19.87
C ILE A 253 36.15 -79.93 -21.31
N VAL A 254 37.11 -79.10 -21.72
CA VAL A 254 37.09 -78.46 -23.04
C VAL A 254 37.97 -79.21 -24.04
N THR A 255 39.08 -79.81 -23.60
CA THR A 255 40.06 -80.43 -24.49
C THR A 255 40.85 -81.52 -23.77
N ILE A 256 41.30 -82.53 -24.51
CA ILE A 256 42.25 -83.55 -24.08
C ILE A 256 43.56 -83.32 -24.82
N LYS A 257 44.69 -83.34 -24.11
CA LYS A 257 46.05 -83.20 -24.67
C LYS A 257 46.81 -84.50 -24.46
N ASP A 258 47.59 -84.90 -25.46
CA ASP A 258 48.58 -85.98 -25.36
C ASP A 258 49.81 -85.56 -24.54
#